data_AF-A0A6G3XVJ1-F1
#
_entry.id   AF-A0A6G3XVJ1-F1
#
_cell.length_a   1.000
_cell.length_b   1.000
_cell.length_c   1.000
_cell.angle_alpha   90.00
_cell.angle_beta   90.00
_cell.angle_gamma   90.00
#
_symmetry.space_group_name_H-M   'P 1'
#
loop_
_entity.id
_entity.type
_entity.pdbx_description
1 polymer ?
#
loop_
_entity_poly.entity_id
_entity_poly.type
_entity_poly.pdbx_seq_one_letter_code
_entity_poly.pdbx_strand_id
1 'polypeptide(L)'
;AVKWLEGGLPEGDLRQALLADPPETGVRSAVGFLRHRLIQKCPVTPLPAPPPPPPVRELVACAGEGEEHVFRPLGDETRCVDCRRAAAYAS
;
A
#
# COMPACT_ATOMS: atom_id res chain seq x y z
N ALA A 1 3.21 -14.72 -1.22
CA ALA A 1 4.66 -14.66 -1.03
C ALA A 1 5.02 -13.40 -0.24
N VAL A 2 6.21 -13.30 0.37
CA VAL A 2 6.54 -12.18 1.27
C VAL A 2 6.96 -10.95 0.46
N LYS A 3 6.25 -9.82 0.62
CA LYS A 3 6.33 -8.59 -0.21
C LYS A 3 7.71 -7.92 -0.33
N TRP A 4 8.64 -8.20 0.57
CA TRP A 4 9.99 -7.61 0.51
C TRP A 4 10.88 -8.29 -0.56
N LEU A 5 10.61 -9.55 -0.92
CA LEU A 5 11.28 -10.20 -2.05
C LEU A 5 10.95 -9.51 -3.38
N GLU A 6 9.75 -8.92 -3.47
CA GLU A 6 9.29 -8.18 -4.66
C GLU A 6 9.95 -6.79 -4.77
N GLY A 7 10.39 -6.22 -3.64
CA GLY A 7 11.10 -4.94 -3.59
C GLY A 7 12.60 -5.03 -3.93
N GLY A 8 13.12 -6.25 -4.10
CA GLY A 8 14.52 -6.51 -4.48
C GLY A 8 15.51 -6.17 -3.36
N LEU A 9 15.95 -7.19 -2.63
CA LEU A 9 17.16 -7.07 -1.81
C LEU A 9 18.36 -7.49 -2.67
N PRO A 10 19.44 -6.68 -2.78
CA PRO A 10 20.61 -7.08 -3.53
C PRO A 10 21.24 -8.32 -2.88
N GLU A 11 21.77 -9.23 -3.69
CA GLU A 11 22.30 -10.53 -3.25
C GLU A 11 23.36 -10.39 -2.14
N GLY A 12 24.21 -9.37 -2.23
CA GLY A 12 25.23 -9.07 -1.23
C GLY A 12 24.64 -8.77 0.15
N ASP A 13 23.59 -7.96 0.22
CA ASP A 13 22.91 -7.59 1.47
C ASP A 13 22.16 -8.79 2.06
N LEU A 14 21.54 -9.61 1.20
CA LEU A 14 20.91 -10.86 1.63
C LEU A 14 21.95 -11.81 2.24
N ARG A 15 23.07 -12.02 1.54
CA ARG A 15 24.16 -12.87 2.01
C ARG A 15 24.71 -12.37 3.34
N GLN A 16 24.93 -11.06 3.48
CA GLN A 16 25.41 -10.45 4.72
C GLN A 16 24.41 -10.63 5.86
N ALA A 17 23.13 -10.34 5.63
CA ALA A 17 22.10 -10.49 6.65
C ALA A 17 22.00 -11.93 7.16
N LEU A 18 22.14 -12.92 6.28
CA LEU A 18 22.03 -14.35 6.62
C LEU A 18 23.30 -14.95 7.23
N LEU A 19 24.49 -14.54 6.77
CA LEU A 19 25.75 -15.24 7.06
C LEU A 19 26.72 -14.49 7.98
N ALA A 20 26.56 -13.18 8.20
CA ALA A 20 27.46 -12.42 9.08
C ALA A 20 27.38 -12.91 10.52
N ASP A 21 28.48 -12.90 11.27
CA ASP A 21 28.53 -13.19 12.72
C ASP A 21 27.80 -14.49 13.14
N PRO A 22 28.20 -15.67 12.63
CA PRO A 22 27.63 -16.93 13.10
C PRO A 22 27.98 -17.16 14.59
N PRO A 23 27.06 -17.73 15.38
CA PRO A 23 27.34 -18.02 16.79
C PRO A 23 28.42 -19.09 16.94
N GLU A 24 29.41 -18.85 17.80
CA GLU A 24 30.54 -19.76 18.03
C GLU A 24 30.13 -21.14 18.55
N THR A 25 29.07 -21.18 19.34
CA THR A 25 28.50 -22.41 19.90
C THR A 25 27.53 -23.12 18.95
N GLY A 26 27.39 -22.62 17.71
CA GLY A 26 26.43 -23.11 16.73
C GLY A 26 24.98 -22.73 17.03
N VAL A 27 24.06 -23.23 16.21
CA VAL A 27 22.63 -22.92 16.31
C VAL A 27 21.82 -24.14 16.76
N ARG A 28 20.89 -23.93 17.70
CA ARG A 28 19.97 -24.99 18.13
C ARG A 28 18.95 -25.38 17.04
N SER A 29 18.69 -24.48 16.10
CA SER A 29 17.82 -24.70 14.93
C SER A 29 18.22 -23.78 13.80
N ALA A 30 18.54 -24.34 12.63
CA ALA A 30 18.84 -23.58 11.43
C ALA A 30 17.63 -22.73 10.99
N VAL A 31 16.43 -23.30 11.01
CA VAL A 31 15.19 -22.60 10.63
C VAL A 31 14.89 -21.44 11.58
N GLY A 32 15.04 -21.64 12.88
CA GLY A 32 14.84 -20.59 13.88
C GLY A 32 15.85 -19.44 13.74
N PHE A 33 17.12 -19.78 13.48
CA PHE A 33 18.18 -18.81 13.23
C PHE A 33 17.92 -17.99 11.98
N LEU A 34 17.58 -18.63 10.86
CA LEU A 34 17.25 -17.96 9.61
C LEU A 34 16.02 -17.06 9.78
N ARG A 35 14.96 -17.53 10.44
CA ARG A 35 13.77 -16.72 10.74
C ARG A 35 14.12 -15.47 11.55
N HIS A 36 14.91 -15.62 12.62
CA HIS A 36 15.35 -14.48 13.42
C HIS A 36 16.14 -13.48 12.57
N ARG A 37 17.10 -13.95 11.77
CA ARG A 37 17.92 -13.11 10.89
C ARG A 37 17.08 -12.34 9.86
N LEU A 38 16.14 -13.03 9.22
CA LEU A 38 15.23 -12.40 8.25
C LEU A 38 14.35 -11.33 8.89
N ILE A 39 13.91 -11.51 10.13
CA ILE A 39 13.05 -10.54 10.84
C ILE A 39 13.85 -9.37 11.39
N GLN A 40 15.04 -9.64 11.95
CA GLN A 40 15.76 -8.67 12.80
C GLN A 40 16.98 -8.02 12.12
N LYS A 41 17.56 -8.69 11.12
CA LYS A 41 18.84 -8.29 10.51
C LYS A 41 18.73 -7.99 9.02
N CYS A 42 17.64 -8.41 8.37
CA CYS A 42 17.40 -8.06 6.99
C CYS A 42 16.95 -6.59 6.92
N PRO A 43 17.60 -5.74 6.12
CA PRO A 43 17.15 -4.37 5.98
C PRO A 43 15.74 -4.39 5.37
N VAL A 44 14.80 -3.69 6.01
CA VAL A 44 13.48 -3.47 5.41
C VAL A 44 13.72 -2.51 4.25
N THR A 45 13.67 -3.03 3.02
CA THR A 45 13.66 -2.18 1.82
C THR A 45 12.51 -1.19 2.00
N PRO A 46 12.78 0.13 1.99
CA PRO A 46 11.72 1.12 2.08
C PRO A 46 10.69 0.80 1.00
N LEU A 47 9.45 0.53 1.42
CA LEU A 47 8.37 0.36 0.46
C LEU A 47 8.30 1.66 -0.35
N PRO A 48 8.11 1.58 -1.68
CA PRO A 48 7.89 2.78 -2.48
C PRO A 48 6.78 3.60 -1.83
N ALA A 49 6.99 4.91 -1.73
CA ALA A 49 6.02 5.80 -1.14
C ALA A 49 4.65 5.56 -1.80
N PRO A 50 3.55 5.52 -1.02
CA PRO A 50 2.23 5.40 -1.61
C PRO A 50 2.03 6.52 -2.64
N PRO A 51 1.31 6.27 -3.74
CA PRO A 51 1.01 7.31 -4.70
C PRO A 51 0.35 8.50 -3.98
N PRO A 52 0.58 9.74 -4.45
CA PRO A 52 -0.06 10.91 -3.85
C PRO A 52 -1.58 10.70 -3.82
N PRO A 53 -2.27 11.15 -2.77
CA PRO A 53 -3.72 11.06 -2.72
C PRO A 53 -4.32 11.80 -3.93
N PRO A 54 -5.44 11.30 -4.50
CA PRO A 54 -6.09 11.98 -5.61
C PRO A 54 -6.49 13.40 -5.19
N PRO A 55 -6.48 14.39 -6.12
CA PRO A 55 -6.89 15.75 -5.81
C PRO A 55 -8.34 15.79 -5.30
N VAL A 56 -8.57 16.56 -4.24
CA VAL A 56 -9.90 16.75 -3.67
C VAL A 56 -10.74 17.58 -4.64
N ARG A 57 -11.77 16.97 -5.22
CA ARG A 57 -12.73 17.67 -6.09
C ARG A 57 -13.76 18.43 -5.26
N GLU A 58 -14.29 19.49 -5.86
CA GLU A 58 -15.36 20.30 -5.28
C GLU A 58 -16.66 19.49 -5.14
N LEU A 59 -17.53 19.93 -4.23
CA LEU A 59 -18.85 19.33 -4.04
C LEU A 59 -19.77 19.77 -5.18
N VAL A 60 -20.55 18.83 -5.72
CA VAL A 60 -21.50 19.07 -6.80
C VAL A 60 -22.92 18.82 -6.28
N ALA A 61 -23.85 19.71 -6.58
CA ALA A 61 -25.26 19.54 -6.26
C ALA A 61 -25.89 18.46 -7.16
N CYS A 62 -26.67 17.56 -6.56
CA CYS A 62 -27.39 16.53 -7.29
C CYS A 62 -28.69 17.09 -7.87
N ALA A 63 -28.90 16.92 -9.18
CA ALA A 63 -30.13 17.34 -9.88
C ALA A 63 -31.24 16.26 -9.90
N GLY A 64 -31.17 15.26 -9.00
CA GLY A 64 -32.16 14.19 -8.94
C GLY A 64 -33.49 14.67 -8.33
N GLU A 65 -34.61 14.18 -8.85
CA GLU A 65 -35.91 14.37 -8.18
C GLU A 65 -35.90 13.65 -6.81
N GLY A 66 -35.88 14.44 -5.73
CA GLY A 66 -35.75 13.96 -4.35
C GLY A 66 -35.22 15.07 -3.42
N GLU A 67 -34.75 14.68 -2.24
CA GLU A 67 -34.12 15.61 -1.29
C GLU A 67 -32.86 16.23 -1.89
N GLU A 68 -32.65 17.54 -1.66
CA GLU A 68 -31.44 18.24 -2.10
C GLU A 68 -30.22 17.70 -1.37
N HIS A 69 -29.21 17.25 -2.13
CA HIS A 69 -27.96 16.75 -1.57
C HIS A 69 -26.79 17.07 -2.49
N VAL A 70 -25.60 17.11 -1.89
CA VAL A 70 -24.33 17.34 -2.56
C VAL A 70 -23.47 16.09 -2.47
N PHE A 71 -22.69 15.80 -3.51
CA PHE A 71 -21.75 14.69 -3.50
C PHE A 71 -20.38 15.11 -4.04
N ARG A 72 -19.36 14.34 -3.71
CA ARG A 72 -17.99 14.54 -4.20
C ARG A 72 -17.66 13.45 -5.22
N PRO A 73 -17.47 13.78 -6.51
CA PRO A 73 -17.05 12.82 -7.52
C PRO A 73 -15.72 12.14 -7.19
N LEU A 74 -15.66 10.81 -7.28
CA LEU A 74 -14.42 10.04 -7.23
C LEU A 74 -13.93 9.75 -8.66
N GLY A 75 -12.80 10.32 -9.06
CA GLY A 75 -12.27 10.12 -10.42
C GLY A 75 -13.15 10.78 -11.50
N ASP A 76 -13.62 10.00 -12.46
CA ASP A 76 -14.53 10.38 -13.54
C ASP A 76 -16.00 10.02 -13.26
N GLU A 77 -16.33 9.71 -12.00
CA GLU A 77 -17.70 9.40 -11.60
C GLU A 77 -18.63 10.59 -11.88
N THR A 78 -19.60 10.37 -12.76
CA THR A 78 -20.63 11.34 -13.12
C THR A 78 -21.94 11.10 -12.39
N ARG A 79 -22.01 10.10 -11.50
CA ARG A 79 -23.24 9.69 -10.83
C ARG A 79 -23.19 10.03 -9.35
N CYS A 80 -24.31 10.49 -8.82
CA CYS A 80 -24.47 10.60 -7.38
C CYS A 80 -24.52 9.19 -6.75
N VAL A 81 -23.80 8.96 -5.66
CA VAL A 81 -23.76 7.66 -4.96
C VAL A 81 -25.14 7.31 -4.38
N ASP A 82 -25.85 8.29 -3.84
CA ASP A 82 -27.14 8.07 -3.17
C ASP A 82 -28.27 7.80 -4.17
N CYS A 83 -28.44 8.66 -5.17
CA CYS A 83 -29.51 8.52 -6.17
C CYS A 83 -29.15 7.65 -7.38
N ARG A 84 -27.87 7.29 -7.57
CA ARG A 84 -27.30 6.58 -8.74
C ARG A 84 -27.67 7.18 -10.12
N ARG A 85 -28.12 8.43 -10.15
CA ARG A 85 -28.44 9.20 -11.37
C ARG A 85 -27.24 10.04 -11.80
N ALA A 86 -27.09 10.23 -13.12
CA ALA A 86 -26.08 11.11 -13.67
C ALA A 86 -26.32 12.55 -13.19
N ALA A 87 -25.30 13.20 -12.64
CA ALA A 87 -25.30 14.64 -12.45
C ALA A 87 -25.34 15.27 -13.84
N ALA A 88 -26.53 15.69 -14.28
CA ALA A 88 -26.66 16.50 -15.47
C ALA A 88 -25.97 17.84 -15.19
N TYR A 89 -24.90 18.13 -15.95
CA TYR A 89 -24.22 19.42 -15.91
C TYR A 89 -25.22 20.55 -16.12
N ALA A 90 -25.31 21.47 -15.16
CA ALA A 90 -25.91 22.78 -15.40
C ALA A 90 -24.82 23.71 -15.95
N SER A 91 -25.13 24.29 -17.10
CA SER A 91 -24.34 25.19 -17.96
C SER A 91 -23.58 26.30 -17.23
#